data_AF-A0A8J9UUI5-F1
#
_entry.id   AF-A0A8J9UUI5-F1
#
_cell.length_a   1.000
_cell.length_b   1.000
_cell.length_c   1.000
_cell.angle_alpha   90.00
_cell.angle_beta   90.00
_cell.angle_gamma   90.00
#
_symmetry.space_group_name_H-M   'P 1'
#
loop_
_entity.id
_entity.type
_entity.pdbx_description
1 polymer ?
#
loop_
_entity_poly.entity_id
_entity_poly.type
_entity_poly.pdbx_seq_one_letter_code
_entity_poly.pdbx_strand_id
1 'polypeptide(L)'
;MHFTPKFKFETILPTGRAVLDRLSSTTLSEVAVSSDTGGLLPAPLDVAPFSVVTANATCGQNGAEEFCRETPGKRGIVCDVCEGPEGSSSRRHPASHAVDGDPNTWWQSPVIIDDEYQHVELVATLPGSK
;
A
#
# COMPACT_ATOMS: atom_id res chain seq x y z
N MET A 1 -1.38 -18.78 -18.24
CA MET A 1 -0.42 -17.84 -17.66
C MET A 1 -1.20 -16.60 -17.26
N HIS A 2 -1.39 -16.37 -15.96
CA HIS A 2 -2.28 -15.32 -15.47
C HIS A 2 -1.47 -14.18 -14.85
N PHE A 3 -1.70 -12.97 -15.35
CA PHE A 3 -1.17 -11.75 -14.75
C PHE A 3 -2.23 -11.16 -13.83
N THR A 4 -1.81 -10.61 -12.70
CA THR A 4 -2.71 -10.02 -11.71
C THR A 4 -2.26 -8.61 -11.36
N PRO A 5 -3.20 -7.66 -11.22
CA PRO A 5 -2.95 -6.36 -10.63
C PRO A 5 -2.24 -6.47 -9.27
N LYS A 6 -1.28 -5.58 -9.08
CA LYS A 6 -0.52 -5.42 -7.83
C LYS A 6 -0.56 -3.96 -7.43
N PHE A 7 -0.63 -3.69 -6.13
CA PHE A 7 -0.73 -2.33 -5.62
C PHE A 7 0.20 -2.09 -4.43
N LYS A 8 0.83 -0.92 -4.44
CA LYS A 8 1.67 -0.38 -3.37
C LYS A 8 1.52 1.15 -3.37
N PHE A 9 1.31 1.75 -2.20
CA PHE A 9 1.45 3.19 -2.07
C PHE A 9 2.94 3.55 -2.03
N GLU A 10 3.37 4.41 -2.95
CA GLU A 10 4.71 4.98 -2.94
C GLU A 10 4.68 6.39 -2.36
N THR A 11 5.60 6.67 -1.44
CA THR A 11 5.76 8.00 -0.87
C THR A 11 6.33 8.94 -1.94
N ILE A 12 5.54 9.94 -2.35
CA ILE A 12 5.97 11.00 -3.26
C ILE A 12 6.71 12.16 -2.55
N LEU A 13 6.75 12.12 -1.20
CA LEU A 13 7.52 13.09 -0.43
C LEU A 13 9.01 12.82 -0.61
N PRO A 14 9.82 13.80 -1.04
CA PRO A 14 11.23 13.60 -1.28
C PRO A 14 11.93 13.22 0.03
N THR A 15 12.62 12.09 0.03
CA THR A 15 13.53 11.62 1.09
C THR A 15 14.67 12.61 1.39
N GLY A 16 14.79 13.71 0.64
CA GLY A 16 15.84 14.73 0.74
C GLY A 16 15.47 16.06 1.41
N ARG A 17 14.26 16.24 1.97
CA ARG A 17 14.03 17.27 2.99
C ARG A 17 13.97 16.56 4.33
N ALA A 18 15.12 16.50 5.00
CA ALA A 18 15.23 16.06 6.38
C ALA A 18 14.18 16.79 7.25
N VAL A 19 13.06 16.12 7.50
CA VAL A 19 12.30 16.23 8.75
C VAL A 19 12.52 14.92 9.49
N LEU A 20 13.78 14.49 9.60
CA LEU A 20 14.15 13.45 10.53
C LEU A 20 14.46 14.10 11.86
N ASP A 21 13.89 13.48 12.89
CA ASP A 21 13.85 13.84 14.30
C ASP A 21 13.01 15.06 14.66
N ARG A 22 11.73 14.80 15.01
CA ARG A 22 10.99 15.36 16.17
C ARG A 22 9.46 15.12 16.13
N LEU A 23 8.95 14.11 15.42
CA LEU A 23 7.51 13.81 15.41
C LEU A 23 6.98 13.07 16.67
N SER A 24 7.73 13.03 17.78
CA SER A 24 7.16 12.58 19.06
C SER A 24 6.37 13.67 19.79
N SER A 25 6.32 14.91 19.30
CA SER A 25 5.57 15.97 20.00
C SER A 25 5.28 17.22 19.14
N THR A 26 4.66 17.09 17.98
CA THR A 26 3.99 18.25 17.38
C THR A 26 2.65 18.46 18.09
N THR A 27 2.70 19.11 19.24
CA THR A 27 1.47 19.67 19.83
C THR A 27 0.94 20.76 18.90
N LEU A 28 -0.38 21.01 18.90
CA LEU A 28 -1.03 22.08 18.14
C LEU A 28 -0.44 23.49 18.38
N SER A 29 0.52 23.64 19.30
CA SER A 29 1.19 24.88 19.68
C SER A 29 2.43 25.24 18.82
N GLU A 30 2.92 24.37 17.94
CA GLU A 30 4.09 24.67 17.07
C GLU A 30 3.73 25.13 15.64
N VAL A 31 2.46 25.48 15.40
CA VAL A 31 2.08 26.24 14.20
C VAL A 31 2.69 27.63 14.32
N ALA A 32 3.88 27.82 13.73
CA ALA A 32 4.55 29.12 13.67
C ALA A 32 3.62 30.14 13.00
N VAL A 33 2.99 31.00 13.81
CA VAL A 33 2.14 32.10 13.38
C VAL A 33 2.98 33.07 12.54
N SER A 34 3.03 32.86 11.24
CA SER A 34 3.43 33.89 10.28
C SER A 34 2.31 34.94 10.28
N SER A 35 2.59 36.10 10.86
CA SER A 35 1.70 37.26 10.81
C SER A 35 1.75 37.86 9.40
N ASP A 36 0.99 37.26 8.51
CA ASP A 36 0.40 37.87 7.34
C ASP A 36 -0.99 37.23 7.20
N THR A 37 -1.99 37.94 6.67
CA THR A 37 -3.40 37.52 6.70
C THR A 37 -3.75 36.29 5.81
N GLY A 38 -2.81 35.38 5.60
CA GLY A 38 -2.97 34.09 4.91
C GLY A 38 -2.78 32.93 5.88
N GLY A 39 -3.81 32.10 6.05
CA GLY A 39 -3.80 30.97 6.98
C GLY A 39 -2.65 29.99 6.74
N LEU A 40 -2.14 29.43 7.84
CA LEU A 40 -1.07 28.43 7.83
C LEU A 40 -1.66 27.06 7.53
N LEU A 41 -1.19 26.43 6.46
CA LEU A 41 -1.48 25.04 6.17
C LEU A 41 -0.37 24.17 6.79
N PRO A 42 -0.71 23.02 7.40
CA PRO A 42 0.29 22.09 7.90
C PRO A 42 1.20 21.58 6.78
N ALA A 43 2.40 21.15 7.15
CA ALA A 43 3.31 20.51 6.20
C ALA A 43 2.63 19.28 5.58
N PRO A 44 2.88 18.99 4.28
CA PRO A 44 2.40 17.77 3.65
C PRO A 44 2.80 16.53 4.46
N LEU A 45 1.83 15.66 4.72
CA LEU A 45 2.00 14.42 5.46
C LEU A 45 1.64 13.25 4.54
N ASP A 46 2.48 12.23 4.51
CA ASP A 46 2.09 10.94 3.93
C ASP A 46 1.13 10.25 4.89
N VAL A 47 -0.14 10.19 4.51
CA VAL A 47 -1.20 9.61 5.33
C VAL A 47 -1.35 8.09 5.11
N ALA A 48 -0.68 7.52 4.11
CA ALA A 48 -0.81 6.10 3.79
C ALA A 48 -0.38 5.18 4.95
N PRO A 49 0.76 5.40 5.64
CA PRO A 49 1.18 4.58 6.78
C PRO A 49 0.24 4.62 7.99
N PHE A 50 -0.62 5.65 8.05
CA PHE A 50 -1.60 5.82 9.12
C PHE A 50 -2.97 5.26 8.76
N SER A 51 -3.15 4.75 7.54
CA SER A 51 -4.42 4.20 7.07
C SER A 51 -4.54 2.70 7.32
N VAL A 52 -5.77 2.23 7.53
CA VAL A 52 -6.10 0.81 7.45
C VAL A 52 -6.59 0.55 6.02
N VAL A 53 -5.90 -0.33 5.29
CA VAL A 53 -6.28 -0.70 3.93
C VAL A 53 -7.05 -2.01 3.94
N THR A 54 -8.22 -2.01 3.31
CA THR A 54 -9.04 -3.20 3.05
C THR A 54 -9.22 -3.38 1.56
N ALA A 55 -9.29 -4.62 1.08
CA ALA A 55 -9.62 -4.93 -0.30
C ALA A 55 -10.82 -5.89 -0.34
N ASN A 56 -11.70 -5.74 -1.33
CA ASN A 56 -12.85 -6.64 -1.50
C ASN A 56 -12.43 -8.07 -1.89
N ALA A 57 -11.25 -8.22 -2.51
CA ALA A 57 -10.68 -9.48 -2.94
C ALA A 57 -9.16 -9.45 -2.79
N THR A 58 -8.54 -10.57 -2.45
CA THR A 58 -7.08 -10.71 -2.34
C THR A 58 -6.70 -12.13 -2.77
N CYS A 59 -5.60 -12.30 -3.50
CA CYS A 59 -5.19 -13.63 -3.94
C CYS A 59 -5.00 -14.59 -2.75
N GLY A 60 -5.23 -15.88 -2.98
CA GLY A 60 -5.04 -16.89 -1.97
C GLY A 60 -6.27 -17.13 -1.07
N GLN A 61 -7.30 -16.27 -1.15
CA GLN A 61 -8.50 -16.39 -0.32
C GLN A 61 -9.29 -17.67 -0.61
N ASN A 62 -9.36 -18.10 -1.87
CA ASN A 62 -10.08 -19.31 -2.31
C ASN A 62 -9.15 -20.51 -2.56
N GLY A 63 -7.94 -20.48 -1.99
CA GLY A 63 -6.90 -21.48 -2.23
C GLY A 63 -5.68 -20.88 -2.93
N ALA A 64 -4.63 -21.68 -3.08
CA ALA A 64 -3.39 -21.23 -3.71
C ALA A 64 -3.57 -20.97 -5.21
N GLU A 65 -3.05 -19.84 -5.70
CA GLU A 65 -3.24 -19.36 -7.07
C GLU A 65 -1.88 -19.11 -7.74
N GLU A 66 -1.69 -19.57 -8.98
CA GLU A 66 -0.49 -19.30 -9.78
C GLU A 66 -0.60 -17.95 -10.49
N PHE A 67 0.39 -17.07 -10.31
CA PHE A 67 0.51 -15.83 -11.06
C PHE A 67 1.88 -15.72 -11.73
N CYS A 68 1.98 -14.90 -12.76
CA CYS A 68 3.26 -14.63 -13.39
C CYS A 68 3.56 -13.14 -13.49
N ARG A 69 4.87 -12.82 -13.49
CA ARG A 69 5.38 -11.46 -13.58
C ARG A 69 6.56 -11.39 -14.55
N GLU A 70 6.69 -10.25 -15.22
CA GLU A 70 7.91 -9.92 -15.95
C GLU A 70 9.03 -9.57 -14.96
N THR A 71 10.26 -9.93 -15.31
CA THR A 71 11.42 -9.60 -14.46
C THR A 71 11.98 -8.24 -14.85
N PRO A 72 12.00 -7.24 -13.93
CA PRO A 72 12.64 -5.96 -14.23
C PRO A 72 14.13 -6.15 -14.60
N GLY A 73 14.56 -5.59 -15.72
CA GLY A 73 15.97 -5.62 -16.16
C GLY A 73 16.47 -6.97 -16.72
N LYS A 74 15.63 -8.00 -16.82
CA LYS A 74 15.96 -9.27 -17.50
C LYS A 74 14.84 -9.66 -18.45
N ARG A 75 15.18 -10.17 -19.64
CA ARG A 75 14.18 -10.76 -20.54
C ARG A 75 13.70 -12.07 -19.93
N GLY A 76 12.42 -12.16 -19.57
CA GLY A 76 11.83 -13.39 -19.06
C GLY A 76 10.58 -13.18 -18.21
N ILE A 77 9.80 -14.25 -18.14
CA ILE A 77 8.61 -14.41 -17.31
C ILE A 77 8.98 -15.32 -16.14
N VAL A 78 8.57 -14.94 -14.94
CA VAL A 78 8.66 -15.78 -13.74
C VAL A 78 7.27 -15.99 -13.19
N CYS A 79 6.90 -17.25 -12.97
CA CYS A 79 5.65 -17.63 -12.33
C CYS A 79 5.91 -18.06 -10.89
N ASP A 80 4.98 -17.73 -10.01
CA ASP A 80 5.02 -17.99 -8.56
C ASP A 80 3.60 -18.29 -8.06
N VAL A 81 3.47 -18.65 -6.79
CA VAL A 81 2.20 -19.01 -6.16
C VAL A 81 1.86 -18.00 -5.08
N CYS A 82 0.66 -17.42 -5.17
CA CYS A 82 0.06 -16.70 -4.05
C CYS A 82 -0.72 -17.67 -3.17
N GLU A 83 -0.48 -17.60 -1.86
CA GLU A 83 -1.16 -18.39 -0.84
C GLU A 83 -1.99 -17.47 0.09
N GLY A 84 -3.05 -18.04 0.66
CA GLY A 84 -3.92 -17.37 1.61
C GLY A 84 -3.30 -17.17 3.00
N PRO A 85 -4.08 -16.71 3.99
CA PRO A 85 -3.60 -16.38 5.34
C PRO A 85 -2.83 -17.51 6.05
N GLU A 86 -3.26 -18.75 5.83
CA GLU A 86 -2.67 -19.98 6.39
C GLU A 86 -1.40 -20.46 5.67
N GLY A 87 -1.04 -19.83 4.54
CA GLY A 87 0.13 -20.16 3.75
C GLY A 87 1.45 -19.55 4.26
N SER A 88 2.52 -19.80 3.52
CA SER A 88 3.85 -19.22 3.78
C SER A 88 3.80 -17.71 3.71
N SER A 89 4.31 -17.03 4.74
CA SER A 89 4.31 -15.55 4.80
C SER A 89 4.93 -14.88 3.57
N SER A 90 5.94 -15.52 2.96
CA SER A 90 6.62 -15.06 1.75
C SER A 90 5.77 -15.12 0.48
N ARG A 91 4.64 -15.83 0.51
CA ARG A 91 3.72 -16.05 -0.61
C ARG A 91 2.35 -15.42 -0.36
N ARG A 92 2.21 -14.59 0.69
CA ARG A 92 0.98 -13.85 0.99
C ARG A 92 1.10 -12.39 0.57
N HIS A 93 -0.01 -11.84 0.08
CA HIS A 93 -0.08 -10.45 -0.40
C HIS A 93 -1.31 -9.70 0.16
N PRO A 94 -1.50 -9.62 1.50
CA PRO A 94 -2.63 -8.96 2.13
C PRO A 94 -2.69 -7.45 1.83
N ALA A 95 -3.87 -6.85 2.00
CA ALA A 95 -4.11 -5.42 1.78
C ALA A 95 -3.19 -4.52 2.62
N SER A 96 -2.80 -4.96 3.82
CA SER A 96 -1.84 -4.25 4.68
C SER A 96 -0.46 -4.05 4.03
N HIS A 97 -0.05 -4.93 3.12
CA HIS A 97 1.20 -4.76 2.37
C HIS A 97 1.17 -3.54 1.44
N ALA A 98 0.02 -2.94 1.17
CA ALA A 98 -0.04 -1.71 0.39
C ALA A 98 0.60 -0.51 1.12
N VAL A 99 0.67 -0.54 2.46
CA VAL A 99 1.06 0.62 3.32
C VAL A 99 2.11 0.29 4.38
N ASP A 100 2.67 -0.92 4.38
CA ASP A 100 3.65 -1.37 5.39
C ASP A 100 5.05 -0.74 5.27
N GLY A 101 5.31 0.05 4.21
CA GLY A 101 6.59 0.69 3.94
C GLY A 101 7.70 -0.24 3.42
N ASP A 102 7.47 -1.54 3.27
CA ASP A 102 8.47 -2.47 2.71
C ASP A 102 8.41 -2.48 1.17
N PRO A 103 9.46 -2.06 0.45
CA PRO A 103 9.46 -2.02 -1.01
C PRO A 103 9.38 -3.41 -1.67
N ASN A 104 9.58 -4.49 -0.92
CA ASN A 104 9.56 -5.87 -1.43
C ASN A 104 8.20 -6.55 -1.25
N THR A 105 7.25 -5.92 -0.56
CA THR A 105 5.90 -6.43 -0.36
C THR A 105 4.90 -5.59 -1.15
N TRP A 106 3.80 -6.22 -1.54
CA TRP A 106 2.67 -5.59 -2.23
C TRP A 106 1.37 -6.30 -1.87
N TRP A 107 0.24 -5.62 -2.07
CA TRP A 107 -1.06 -6.26 -2.16
C TRP A 107 -1.29 -6.78 -3.58
N GLN A 108 -1.97 -7.92 -3.72
CA GLN A 108 -2.25 -8.55 -5.01
C GLN A 108 -3.71 -9.03 -5.14
N SER A 109 -4.31 -8.76 -6.30
CA SER A 109 -5.65 -9.26 -6.62
C SER A 109 -5.64 -10.78 -6.88
N PRO A 110 -6.79 -11.47 -6.77
CA PRO A 110 -6.93 -12.83 -7.29
C PRO A 110 -6.63 -12.91 -8.79
N VAL A 111 -6.32 -14.11 -9.27
CA VAL A 111 -6.34 -14.41 -10.71
C VAL A 111 -7.76 -14.31 -11.24
N ILE A 112 -7.94 -13.68 -12.41
CA ILE A 112 -9.23 -13.64 -13.07
C ILE A 112 -9.47 -15.02 -13.68
N ILE A 113 -10.41 -15.75 -13.08
CA ILE A 113 -10.97 -16.99 -13.62
C ILE A 113 -12.41 -16.62 -14.00
N ASP A 114 -12.70 -16.60 -15.29
CA ASP A 114 -13.99 -16.18 -15.85
C ASP A 114 -14.36 -14.71 -15.48
N ASP A 115 -15.60 -14.46 -15.04
CA ASP A 115 -16.12 -13.13 -14.68
C ASP A 115 -15.92 -12.77 -13.18
N GLU A 116 -15.28 -13.64 -12.40
CA GLU A 116 -15.02 -13.39 -10.98
C GLU A 116 -13.89 -12.35 -10.81
N TYR A 117 -14.11 -11.34 -9.97
CA TYR A 117 -13.16 -10.25 -9.69
C TYR A 117 -12.79 -9.36 -10.89
N GLN A 118 -13.70 -9.18 -11.86
CA GLN A 118 -13.54 -8.17 -12.92
C GLN A 118 -13.34 -6.76 -12.36
N HIS A 119 -13.87 -6.49 -11.16
CA HIS A 119 -13.67 -5.24 -10.42
C HIS A 119 -13.16 -5.52 -9.01
N VAL A 120 -12.05 -4.87 -8.65
CA VAL A 120 -11.41 -4.97 -7.34
C VAL A 120 -11.28 -3.58 -6.75
N GLU A 121 -11.64 -3.43 -5.48
CA GLU A 121 -11.62 -2.17 -4.75
C GLU A 121 -10.64 -2.26 -3.58
N LEU A 122 -9.81 -1.23 -3.42
CA LEU A 122 -8.97 -1.01 -2.24
C LEU A 122 -9.42 0.27 -1.56
N VAL A 123 -9.80 0.16 -0.28
CA VAL A 123 -10.25 1.28 0.55
C VAL A 123 -9.21 1.52 1.63
N ALA A 124 -8.61 2.72 1.64
CA ALA A 124 -7.73 3.19 2.70
C ALA A 124 -8.51 4.09 3.66
N THR A 125 -8.71 3.62 4.88
CA THR A 125 -9.46 4.33 5.92
C THR A 125 -8.50 4.98 6.91
N LEU A 126 -8.57 6.30 7.04
CA LEU A 126 -7.83 7.01 8.09
C LEU A 126 -8.56 6.86 9.43
N PRO A 127 -7.84 6.62 10.54
CA PRO A 127 -8.44 6.58 11.86
C PRO A 127 -8.89 8.00 12.26
N GLY A 128 -10.19 8.27 12.20
CA GLY A 128 -10.77 9.49 12.78
C GLY A 128 -11.91 10.13 12.00
N SER A 129 -13.13 9.91 12.46
CA SER A 129 -14.17 10.95 12.65
C SER A 129 -15.37 10.33 13.37
N LYS A 130 -15.33 10.38 14.71
CA LYS A 130 -16.56 10.50 15.52
C LYS A 130 -16.62 11.93 16.03
#